data_AF-A0A7S0KS95-F1
#
_entry.id   AF-A0A7S0KS95-F1
#
_cell.length_a   1.000
_cell.length_b   1.000
_cell.length_c   1.000
_cell.angle_alpha   90.00
_cell.angle_beta   90.00
_cell.angle_gamma   90.00
#
_symmetry.space_group_name_H-M   'P 1'
#
loop_
_entity.id
_entity.type
_entity.pdbx_description
1 polymer ?
#
loop_
_entity_poly.entity_id
_entity_poly.type
_entity_poly.pdbx_seq_one_letter_code
_entity_poly.pdbx_strand_id
1 'polypeptide(L)'
;GSPSVPDVLLDIALAGAGEHDEVRRVAAELHGRAHPDASSESRGRRLAEAVVDGRLGRARACMFSLCSSLAFRGIDACPSHSSTASPAATRAVCARVLGDLGLDDSDESTKTRMGATETLASLVRAELEDADVDRPDDDTDGDGDDLPTGDEPRGGRSEGG
;
A
#
# COMPACT_ATOMS: atom_id res chain seq x y z
N GLY A 1 13.39 25.34 16.05
CA GLY A 1 14.16 24.77 14.93
C GLY A 1 13.46 25.10 13.64
N SER A 2 14.19 25.16 12.53
CA SER A 2 13.57 25.30 11.20
C SER A 2 12.69 24.08 10.90
N PRO A 3 11.56 24.23 10.20
CA PRO A 3 10.69 23.11 9.85
C PRO A 3 11.43 22.13 8.93
N SER A 4 11.16 20.83 9.09
CA SER A 4 11.74 19.82 8.21
C SER A 4 11.11 19.90 6.81
N VAL A 5 11.85 19.50 5.77
CA VAL A 5 11.31 19.47 4.39
C VAL A 5 10.02 18.64 4.29
N PRO A 6 9.91 17.43 4.90
CA PRO A 6 8.64 16.72 4.96
C PRO A 6 7.50 17.56 5.55
N ASP A 7 7.71 18.24 6.69
CA ASP A 7 6.65 19.04 7.31
C ASP A 7 6.16 20.16 6.39
N VAL A 8 7.08 20.84 5.69
CA VAL A 8 6.74 21.88 4.72
C VAL A 8 5.92 21.31 3.56
N LEU A 9 6.32 20.15 3.02
CA LEU A 9 5.58 19.50 1.93
C LEU A 9 4.17 19.07 2.38
N LEU A 10 4.02 18.59 3.62
CA LEU A 10 2.71 18.25 4.16
C LEU A 10 1.86 19.50 4.36
N ASP A 11 2.42 20.59 4.88
CA ASP A 11 1.67 21.84 5.07
C ASP A 11 1.20 22.43 3.73
N ILE A 12 2.02 22.38 2.67
CA ILE A 12 1.64 22.74 1.29
C ILE A 12 0.49 21.85 0.80
N ALA A 13 0.61 20.52 0.93
CA ALA A 13 -0.42 19.59 0.52
C ALA A 13 -1.78 19.83 1.21
N LEU A 14 -1.75 20.34 2.44
CA LEU A 14 -2.94 20.63 3.27
C LEU A 14 -3.41 22.09 3.18
N ALA A 15 -2.69 22.94 2.43
CA ALA A 15 -3.02 24.34 2.28
C ALA A 15 -4.43 24.53 1.70
N GLY A 16 -5.17 25.48 2.29
CA GLY A 16 -6.51 25.87 1.85
C GLY A 16 -6.47 26.71 0.57
N ALA A 17 -7.57 27.41 0.28
CA ALA A 17 -7.75 28.25 -0.92
C ALA A 17 -6.49 29.10 -1.24
N GLY A 18 -6.01 29.00 -2.49
CA GLY A 18 -4.86 29.76 -2.98
C GLY A 18 -3.84 28.94 -3.77
N GLU A 19 -3.70 27.64 -3.49
CA GLU A 19 -2.82 26.75 -4.25
C GLU A 19 -3.56 25.92 -5.30
N HIS A 20 -2.89 25.69 -6.44
CA HIS A 20 -3.37 24.82 -7.51
C HIS A 20 -3.43 23.36 -7.04
N ASP A 21 -4.45 22.61 -7.46
CA ASP A 21 -4.61 21.18 -7.13
C ASP A 21 -3.37 20.35 -7.49
N GLU A 22 -2.66 20.74 -8.56
CA GLU A 22 -1.40 20.12 -8.99
C GLU A 22 -0.28 20.32 -7.97
N VAL A 23 -0.15 21.50 -7.36
CA VAL A 23 0.86 21.78 -6.34
C VAL A 23 0.61 20.92 -5.11
N ARG A 24 -0.65 20.84 -4.66
CA ARG A 24 -1.04 19.98 -3.54
C ARG A 24 -0.73 18.51 -3.82
N ARG A 25 -1.02 18.05 -5.03
CA ARG A 25 -0.72 16.67 -5.45
C ARG A 25 0.78 16.40 -5.44
N VAL A 26 1.59 17.26 -6.08
CA VAL A 26 3.05 17.10 -6.11
C VAL A 26 3.63 17.14 -4.70
N ALA A 27 3.19 18.05 -3.85
CA ALA A 27 3.64 18.14 -2.47
C ALA A 27 3.30 16.87 -1.67
N ALA A 28 2.10 16.33 -1.84
CA ALA A 28 1.70 15.07 -1.21
C ALA A 28 2.49 13.86 -1.71
N GLU A 29 2.80 13.80 -3.02
CA GLU A 29 3.66 12.77 -3.61
C GLU A 29 5.09 12.83 -3.04
N LEU A 30 5.70 14.01 -3.07
CA LEU A 30 7.06 14.23 -2.54
C LEU A 30 7.12 13.97 -1.05
N HIS A 31 6.10 14.37 -0.29
CA HIS A 31 5.97 14.02 1.13
C HIS A 31 5.97 12.50 1.32
N GLY A 32 5.25 11.76 0.46
CA GLY A 32 5.19 10.31 0.54
C GLY A 32 6.53 9.61 0.31
N ARG A 33 7.41 10.24 -0.45
CA ARG A 33 8.78 9.75 -0.73
C ARG A 33 9.84 10.27 0.24
N ALA A 34 9.51 11.22 1.11
CA ALA A 34 10.47 11.79 2.05
C ALA A 34 10.77 10.84 3.23
N HIS A 35 11.92 11.02 3.89
CA HIS A 35 12.52 10.09 4.87
C HIS A 35 11.53 9.52 5.92
N PRO A 36 11.60 8.20 6.25
CA PRO A 36 10.56 7.43 6.95
C PRO A 36 10.10 7.93 8.32
N ASP A 37 11.02 8.28 9.23
CA ASP A 37 10.64 8.40 10.65
C ASP A 37 9.96 9.72 11.03
N ALA A 38 10.14 10.79 10.26
CA ALA A 38 9.62 12.11 10.61
C ALA A 38 8.20 12.37 10.08
N SER A 39 7.75 11.63 9.06
CA SER A 39 6.59 12.02 8.23
C SER A 39 5.33 11.19 8.49
N SER A 40 5.48 9.92 8.89
CA SER A 40 4.35 8.99 8.98
C SER A 40 3.38 9.34 10.11
N GLU A 41 3.88 9.64 11.30
CA GLU A 41 3.05 10.00 12.45
C GLU A 41 2.32 11.33 12.24
N SER A 42 3.02 12.34 11.67
CA SER A 42 2.43 13.62 11.32
C SER A 42 1.30 13.46 10.29
N ARG A 43 1.53 12.69 9.22
CA ARG A 43 0.50 12.37 8.21
C ARG A 43 -0.69 11.63 8.81
N GLY A 44 -0.45 10.59 9.62
CA GLY A 44 -1.50 9.81 10.28
C GLY A 44 -2.38 10.67 11.19
N ARG A 45 -1.76 11.51 12.02
CA ARG A 45 -2.47 12.48 12.88
C ARG A 45 -3.29 13.47 12.06
N ARG A 46 -2.69 14.10 11.04
CA ARG A 46 -3.37 15.10 10.18
C ARG A 46 -4.53 14.48 9.39
N LEU A 47 -4.41 13.22 8.98
CA LEU A 47 -5.50 12.48 8.34
C LEU A 47 -6.67 12.29 9.30
N ALA A 48 -6.42 11.80 10.51
CA ALA A 48 -7.45 11.61 11.52
C ALA A 48 -8.16 12.94 11.87
N GLU A 49 -7.39 14.01 12.07
CA GLU A 49 -7.92 15.37 12.28
C GLU A 49 -8.77 15.85 11.11
N ALA A 50 -8.30 15.68 9.87
CA ALA A 50 -9.04 16.11 8.68
C ALA A 50 -10.37 15.37 8.52
N VAL A 51 -10.43 14.08 8.87
CA VAL A 51 -11.67 13.29 8.84
C VAL A 51 -12.64 13.79 9.92
N VAL A 52 -12.17 14.00 11.14
CA VAL A 52 -13.00 14.53 12.25
C VAL A 52 -13.54 15.93 11.94
N ASP A 53 -12.72 16.79 11.34
CA ASP A 53 -13.09 18.17 11.00
C ASP A 53 -13.91 18.28 9.70
N GLY A 54 -14.20 17.17 9.01
CA GLY A 54 -14.89 17.20 7.72
C GLY A 54 -14.11 17.89 6.59
N ARG A 55 -12.78 18.00 6.71
CA ARG A 55 -11.89 18.64 5.70
C ARG A 55 -11.51 17.65 4.61
N LEU A 56 -12.49 17.29 3.78
CA LEU A 56 -12.39 16.24 2.76
C LEU A 56 -11.16 16.38 1.83
N GLY A 57 -10.85 17.60 1.36
CA GLY A 57 -9.66 17.83 0.53
C GLY A 57 -8.33 17.50 1.23
N ARG A 58 -8.23 17.79 2.54
CA ARG A 58 -7.05 17.49 3.35
C ARG A 58 -6.92 16.00 3.64
N ALA A 59 -8.04 15.34 3.91
CA ALA A 59 -8.07 13.89 4.06
C ALA A 59 -7.56 13.22 2.77
N ARG A 60 -8.05 13.64 1.61
CA ARG A 60 -7.58 13.16 0.30
C ARG A 60 -6.09 13.39 0.07
N ALA A 61 -5.56 14.55 0.43
CA ALA A 61 -4.13 14.83 0.30
C ALA A 61 -3.27 13.90 1.20
N CYS A 62 -3.69 13.67 2.44
CA CYS A 62 -3.01 12.72 3.33
C CYS A 62 -3.06 11.28 2.79
N MET A 63 -4.22 10.85 2.29
CA MET A 63 -4.41 9.53 1.67
C MET A 63 -3.54 9.36 0.43
N PHE A 64 -3.51 10.34 -0.47
CA PHE A 64 -2.65 10.31 -1.64
C PHE A 64 -1.16 10.24 -1.26
N SER A 65 -0.75 11.00 -0.25
CA SER A 65 0.62 10.93 0.28
C SER A 65 0.96 9.56 0.88
N LEU A 66 -0.01 8.93 1.57
CA LEU A 66 0.15 7.58 2.09
C LEU A 66 0.24 6.54 0.96
N CYS A 67 -0.62 6.61 -0.06
CA CYS A 67 -0.52 5.76 -1.25
C CYS A 67 0.85 5.88 -1.93
N SER A 68 1.38 7.12 -2.04
CA SER A 68 2.72 7.34 -2.58
C SER A 68 3.81 6.72 -1.69
N SER A 69 3.65 6.78 -0.37
CA SER A 69 4.57 6.14 0.59
C SER A 69 4.54 4.62 0.46
N LEU A 70 3.35 4.02 0.40
CA LEU A 70 3.14 2.58 0.26
C LEU A 70 3.71 2.08 -1.07
N ALA A 71 3.49 2.81 -2.16
CA ALA A 71 4.06 2.45 -3.46
C ALA A 71 5.59 2.53 -3.51
N PHE A 72 6.21 3.38 -2.68
CA PHE A 72 7.67 3.58 -2.68
C PHE A 72 8.39 2.67 -1.68
N ARG A 73 7.75 2.33 -0.56
CA ARG A 73 8.39 1.63 0.57
C ARG A 73 7.66 0.39 1.04
N GLY A 74 6.53 0.03 0.42
CA GLY A 74 5.69 -1.04 0.91
C GLY A 74 5.17 -0.75 2.32
N ILE A 75 5.10 -1.78 3.15
CA ILE A 75 4.47 -1.70 4.47
C ILE A 75 5.23 -0.82 5.46
N ASP A 76 6.53 -0.57 5.24
CA ASP A 76 7.37 0.34 6.05
C ASP A 76 6.84 1.78 6.08
N ALA A 77 5.98 2.15 5.13
CA ALA A 77 5.24 3.42 5.17
C ALA A 77 4.28 3.55 6.37
N CYS A 78 3.95 2.44 7.02
CA CYS A 78 3.01 2.32 8.13
C CYS A 78 3.69 1.67 9.36
N PRO A 79 4.41 2.43 10.20
CA PRO A 79 5.13 1.86 11.33
C PRO A 79 4.16 1.21 12.34
N SER A 80 4.32 -0.08 12.61
CA SER A 80 3.42 -0.88 13.46
C SER A 80 3.28 -0.35 14.89
N HIS A 81 4.31 0.34 15.40
CA HIS A 81 4.32 0.93 16.74
C HIS A 81 3.60 2.29 16.81
N SER A 82 3.26 2.91 15.68
CA SER A 82 2.59 4.21 15.65
C SER A 82 1.10 4.07 15.94
N SER A 83 0.59 4.84 16.90
CA SER A 83 -0.85 4.89 17.21
C SER A 83 -1.69 5.54 16.11
N THR A 84 -1.09 6.35 15.23
CA THR A 84 -1.80 7.11 14.19
C THR A 84 -1.42 6.70 12.76
N ALA A 85 -0.29 6.01 12.58
CA ALA A 85 0.22 5.63 11.26
C ALA A 85 0.42 4.11 11.08
N SER A 86 0.04 3.29 12.06
CA SER A 86 0.08 1.83 11.91
C SER A 86 -0.96 1.35 10.89
N PRO A 87 -0.80 0.12 10.34
CA PRO A 87 -1.80 -0.47 9.46
C PRO A 87 -3.19 -0.55 10.09
N ALA A 88 -3.29 -0.79 11.39
CA ALA A 88 -4.56 -0.81 12.11
C ALA A 88 -5.20 0.58 12.17
N ALA A 89 -4.42 1.63 12.48
CA ALA A 89 -4.90 3.00 12.51
C ALA A 89 -5.35 3.48 11.12
N THR A 90 -4.58 3.18 10.07
CA THR A 90 -4.95 3.48 8.68
C THR A 90 -6.27 2.80 8.29
N ARG A 91 -6.44 1.50 8.58
CA ARG A 91 -7.72 0.82 8.31
C ARG A 91 -8.89 1.45 9.05
N ALA A 92 -8.71 1.78 10.33
CA ALA A 92 -9.76 2.39 11.14
C ALA A 92 -10.21 3.75 10.57
N VAL A 93 -9.25 4.60 10.16
CA VAL A 93 -9.58 5.91 9.60
C VAL A 93 -10.26 5.81 8.23
N CYS A 94 -9.81 4.90 7.36
CA CYS A 94 -10.43 4.68 6.05
C CYS A 94 -11.82 4.06 6.17
N ALA A 95 -12.00 3.09 7.09
CA ALA A 95 -13.31 2.50 7.36
C ALA A 95 -14.30 3.55 7.87
N ARG A 96 -13.83 4.48 8.72
CA ARG A 96 -14.64 5.62 9.17
C ARG A 96 -15.05 6.51 8.01
N VAL A 97 -14.14 6.86 7.10
CA VAL A 97 -14.48 7.66 5.89
C VAL A 97 -15.56 6.96 5.07
N LEU A 98 -15.45 5.65 4.86
CA LEU A 98 -16.42 4.87 4.09
C LEU A 98 -17.79 4.78 4.79
N GLY A 99 -17.81 4.67 6.12
CA GLY A 99 -19.03 4.62 6.92
C GLY A 99 -19.72 5.99 7.04
N ASP A 100 -18.98 7.01 7.46
CA ASP A 100 -19.50 8.36 7.73
C ASP A 100 -19.98 9.04 6.44
N LEU A 101 -19.33 8.80 5.31
CA LEU A 101 -19.71 9.37 4.01
C LEU A 101 -20.59 8.44 3.17
N GLY A 102 -21.00 7.28 3.69
CA GLY A 102 -21.68 6.24 2.90
C GLY A 102 -23.02 6.65 2.28
N LEU A 103 -23.63 7.73 2.77
CA LEU A 103 -24.94 8.23 2.33
C LEU A 103 -24.89 9.62 1.65
N ASP A 104 -23.72 10.24 1.56
CA ASP A 104 -23.56 11.56 0.91
C ASP A 104 -23.05 11.40 -0.53
N ASP A 105 -23.91 11.70 -1.50
CA ASP A 105 -23.61 11.60 -2.93
C ASP A 105 -22.92 12.85 -3.51
N SER A 106 -22.48 13.79 -2.67
CA SER A 106 -21.68 14.91 -3.16
C SER A 106 -20.41 14.44 -3.88
N ASP A 107 -19.98 15.17 -4.91
CA ASP A 107 -18.75 14.89 -5.65
C ASP A 107 -17.53 14.78 -4.73
N GLU A 108 -17.48 15.64 -3.72
CA GLU A 108 -16.37 15.69 -2.76
C GLU A 108 -16.36 14.47 -1.84
N SER A 109 -17.52 14.03 -1.36
CA SER A 109 -17.65 12.79 -0.59
C SER A 109 -17.34 11.56 -1.43
N THR A 110 -17.80 11.52 -2.69
CA THR A 110 -17.48 10.44 -3.62
C THR A 110 -15.98 10.32 -3.89
N LYS A 111 -15.30 11.45 -4.19
CA LYS A 111 -13.84 11.48 -4.35
C LYS A 111 -13.11 11.02 -3.10
N THR A 112 -13.63 11.37 -1.92
CA THR A 112 -13.00 11.02 -0.64
C THR A 112 -13.17 9.54 -0.32
N ARG A 113 -14.35 8.96 -0.60
CA ARG A 113 -14.56 7.51 -0.53
C ARG A 113 -13.65 6.75 -1.48
N MET A 114 -13.49 7.20 -2.73
CA MET A 114 -12.56 6.59 -3.68
C MET A 114 -11.12 6.61 -3.14
N GLY A 115 -10.66 7.76 -2.62
CA GLY A 115 -9.34 7.85 -1.99
C GLY A 115 -9.15 6.90 -0.80
N ALA A 116 -10.18 6.69 0.02
CA ALA A 116 -10.13 5.73 1.12
C ALA A 116 -10.04 4.28 0.62
N THR A 117 -10.82 3.93 -0.41
CA THR A 117 -10.76 2.61 -1.06
C THR A 117 -9.39 2.35 -1.67
N GLU A 118 -8.82 3.31 -2.41
CA GLU A 118 -7.48 3.21 -3.01
C GLU A 118 -6.39 3.06 -1.95
N THR A 119 -6.52 3.76 -0.82
CA THR A 119 -5.58 3.66 0.31
C THR A 119 -5.63 2.28 0.93
N LEU A 120 -6.82 1.73 1.17
CA LEU A 120 -6.99 0.37 1.69
C LEU A 120 -6.43 -0.68 0.73
N ALA A 121 -6.69 -0.54 -0.57
CA ALA A 121 -6.15 -1.44 -1.59
C ALA A 121 -4.61 -1.39 -1.62
N SER A 122 -4.02 -0.19 -1.55
CA SER A 122 -2.57 -0.01 -1.51
C SER A 122 -1.96 -0.61 -0.23
N LEU A 123 -2.63 -0.49 0.91
CA LEU A 123 -2.19 -1.08 2.17
C LEU A 123 -2.22 -2.61 2.11
N VAL A 124 -3.34 -3.20 1.66
CA VAL A 124 -3.47 -4.66 1.51
C VAL A 124 -2.42 -5.20 0.56
N ARG A 125 -2.18 -4.51 -0.57
CA ARG A 125 -1.13 -4.89 -1.51
C ARG A 125 0.24 -4.90 -0.85
N ALA A 126 0.59 -3.84 -0.11
CA ALA A 126 1.86 -3.76 0.59
C ALA A 126 2.04 -4.87 1.64
N GLU A 127 0.96 -5.27 2.34
CA GLU A 127 1.00 -6.39 3.29
C GLU A 127 1.16 -7.75 2.62
N LEU A 128 0.57 -7.95 1.44
CA LEU A 128 0.75 -9.18 0.67
C LEU A 128 2.18 -9.28 0.11
N GLU A 129 2.71 -8.18 -0.44
CA GLU A 129 4.08 -8.11 -0.95
C GLU A 129 5.11 -8.36 0.16
N ASP A 130 4.87 -7.88 1.38
CA ASP A 130 5.71 -8.13 2.56
C ASP A 130 5.69 -9.61 2.99
N ALA A 131 4.50 -10.23 3.03
CA ALA A 131 4.36 -11.64 3.39
C ALA A 131 4.98 -12.61 2.37
N ASP A 132 5.03 -12.22 1.09
CA ASP A 132 5.67 -13.01 0.03
C ASP A 132 7.21 -12.96 0.11
N VAL A 133 7.80 -11.88 0.64
CA VAL A 133 9.26 -11.78 0.87
C VAL A 133 9.73 -12.74 1.95
N ASP A 134 8.89 -13.00 2.96
CA ASP A 134 9.18 -13.93 4.05
C ASP A 134 8.88 -15.40 3.71
N ARG A 135 8.37 -15.68 2.51
CA ARG A 135 8.08 -17.05 2.07
C ARG A 135 9.41 -17.73 1.71
N PRO A 136 9.82 -18.82 2.39
CA PRO A 136 11.01 -19.54 1.99
C PRO A 136 10.85 -20.01 0.55
N ASP A 137 11.89 -19.81 -0.26
CA ASP A 137 11.98 -20.38 -1.61
C ASP A 137 11.63 -21.87 -1.50
N ASP A 138 10.55 -22.27 -2.15
CA ASP A 138 10.22 -23.67 -2.30
C ASP A 138 11.23 -24.21 -3.32
N ASP A 139 12.42 -24.56 -2.84
CA ASP A 139 13.48 -25.27 -3.57
C ASP A 139 12.91 -26.63 -4.01
N THR A 140 12.07 -26.63 -5.05
CA THR A 140 11.74 -27.83 -5.81
C THR A 140 12.74 -27.99 -6.96
N ASP A 141 14.03 -28.02 -6.60
CA ASP A 141 15.10 -28.53 -7.46
C ASP A 141 15.46 -29.94 -6.98
N GLY A 142 14.88 -30.96 -7.62
CA GLY A 142 15.16 -32.38 -7.43
C GLY A 142 13.89 -33.23 -7.60
N ASP A 143 13.70 -34.09 -8.58
CA ASP A 143 14.64 -34.84 -9.41
C ASP A 143 14.19 -34.85 -10.87
N GLY A 144 15.15 -34.66 -11.78
CA GLY A 144 15.02 -35.14 -13.14
C GLY A 144 15.06 -36.67 -13.11
N ASP A 145 13.91 -37.30 -13.31
CA ASP A 145 13.86 -38.72 -13.67
C ASP A 145 14.38 -38.88 -15.11
N ASP A 146 15.69 -39.04 -15.20
CA ASP A 146 16.37 -39.67 -16.33
C ASP A 146 15.80 -41.08 -16.55
N LEU A 147 15.30 -41.30 -17.76
CA LEU A 147 14.84 -42.59 -18.28
C LEU A 147 15.96 -43.66 -18.22
N PRO A 148 15.62 -44.93 -17.94
CA PRO A 148 16.30 -46.04 -18.59
C PRO A 148 15.44 -46.58 -19.73
N THR A 149 15.90 -46.30 -20.95
CA THR A 149 15.56 -47.04 -22.17
C THR A 149 16.06 -48.49 -22.09
N GLY A 150 15.17 -49.45 -22.37
CA GLY A 150 15.53 -50.77 -22.90
C GLY A 150 15.20 -51.97 -22.00
N ASP A 151 14.28 -52.81 -22.45
CA ASP A 151 14.71 -54.10 -23.03
C ASP A 151 13.61 -54.70 -23.92
N GLU A 152 13.93 -54.90 -25.20
CA GLU A 152 13.16 -55.76 -26.11
C GLU A 152 13.49 -57.23 -25.80
N PRO A 153 12.52 -58.15 -25.75
CA PRO A 153 12.85 -59.57 -25.86
C PRO A 153 13.03 -59.93 -27.34
N ARG A 154 14.30 -60.00 -27.78
CA ARG A 154 14.68 -60.76 -28.98
C ARG A 154 14.48 -62.25 -28.73
N GLY A 155 13.74 -62.88 -29.64
CA GLY A 155 13.32 -64.29 -29.54
C GLY A 155 14.39 -65.35 -29.73
N GLY A 156 13.97 -66.61 -29.59
CA GLY A 156 14.77 -67.78 -29.90
C GLY A 156 13.93 -69.05 -29.94
N ARG A 157 13.98 -69.74 -31.08
CA ARG A 157 13.25 -70.96 -31.48
C ARG A 157 13.74 -72.22 -30.76
N SER A 158 12.90 -73.26 -30.78
CA SER A 158 13.25 -74.68 -31.05
C SER A 158 11.94 -75.49 -31.08
N GLU A 159 11.41 -75.91 -32.24
CA GLU A 159 11.72 -77.09 -33.07
C GLU A 159 11.24 -78.45 -32.53
N GLY A 160 10.43 -79.15 -33.36
CA GLY A 160 10.58 -80.59 -33.62
C GLY A 160 9.57 -81.55 -32.98
N GLY A 161 8.79 -82.26 -33.82
CA GLY A 161 7.98 -83.43 -33.46
C GLY A 161 6.90 -83.76 -34.48
#